data_AF-A0A7K1UWL1-F1
#
_entry.id   AF-A0A7K1UWL1-F1
#
_cell.length_a   1.000
_cell.length_b   1.000
_cell.length_c   1.000
_cell.angle_alpha   90.00
_cell.angle_beta   90.00
_cell.angle_gamma   90.00
#
_symmetry.space_group_name_H-M   'P 1'
#
loop_
_entity.id
_entity.type
_entity.pdbx_description
1 polymer ?
#
loop_
_entity_poly.entity_id
_entity_poly.type
_entity_poly.pdbx_seq_one_letter_code
_entity_poly.pdbx_strand_id
1 'polypeptide(L)'
;MVVPARPISASPAITGTPDPSHIPPALTIVDTPGDSESFEHYSERLVRHLFEAGLQLQVLRAIFDGHHSTPDDIRAAGAAVGGVLEDLDTLIRDTELAMLTLIKRRSS
;
A
#
# COMPACT_ATOMS: atom_id res chain seq x y z
N MET A 1 46.50 6.96 -55.30
CA MET A 1 46.60 7.91 -54.17
C MET A 1 45.97 7.25 -52.96
N VAL A 2 46.76 7.12 -51.89
CA VAL A 2 46.52 6.45 -50.60
C VAL A 2 45.52 7.24 -49.75
N VAL A 3 44.59 6.56 -49.04
CA VAL A 3 44.44 6.57 -47.56
C VAL A 3 43.60 5.33 -47.14
N PRO A 4 44.08 4.47 -46.21
CA PRO A 4 43.34 3.32 -45.68
C PRO A 4 42.49 3.68 -44.45
N ALA A 5 41.32 3.06 -44.28
CA ALA A 5 40.58 3.05 -43.02
C ALA A 5 40.95 1.80 -42.20
N ARG A 6 41.32 2.03 -40.94
CA ARG A 6 41.91 1.07 -39.98
C ARG A 6 41.00 -0.15 -39.72
N PRO A 7 41.58 -1.32 -39.41
CA PRO A 7 40.85 -2.44 -38.82
C PRO A 7 40.49 -2.13 -37.36
N ILE A 8 39.21 -2.33 -37.00
CA ILE A 8 38.77 -2.32 -35.61
C ILE A 8 39.04 -3.70 -35.01
N SER A 9 39.68 -3.66 -33.84
CA SER A 9 40.28 -4.76 -33.09
C SER A 9 39.32 -5.89 -32.74
N ALA A 10 39.88 -7.09 -32.61
CA ALA A 10 39.21 -8.30 -32.19
C ALA A 10 38.94 -8.36 -30.67
N SER A 11 37.79 -8.97 -30.32
CA SER A 11 37.49 -9.83 -29.15
C SER A 11 37.52 -9.25 -27.72
N PRO A 12 36.86 -9.88 -26.71
CA PRO A 12 36.37 -11.26 -26.67
C PRO A 12 34.91 -11.48 -26.25
N ALA A 13 34.46 -12.70 -26.51
CA ALA A 13 33.29 -13.34 -25.96
C ALA A 13 33.19 -13.16 -24.44
N ILE A 14 32.09 -12.58 -23.97
CA ILE A 14 31.68 -12.67 -22.57
C ILE A 14 30.89 -13.96 -22.43
N THR A 15 31.61 -15.09 -22.48
CA THR A 15 31.13 -16.34 -21.86
C THR A 15 31.38 -16.19 -20.36
N GLY A 16 30.51 -15.44 -19.70
CA GLY A 16 30.41 -15.43 -18.25
C GLY A 16 29.21 -16.29 -17.89
N THR A 17 29.46 -17.56 -17.56
CA THR A 17 28.54 -18.32 -16.71
C THR A 17 28.15 -17.44 -15.52
N PRO A 18 26.86 -17.22 -15.23
CA PRO A 18 26.46 -16.46 -14.06
C PRO A 18 26.97 -17.21 -12.83
N ASP A 19 27.95 -16.62 -12.16
CA ASP A 19 28.37 -17.03 -10.84
C ASP A 19 27.15 -16.88 -9.91
N PRO A 20 26.61 -17.97 -9.32
CA PRO A 20 25.48 -17.88 -8.40
C PRO A 20 25.82 -17.11 -7.12
N SER A 21 27.07 -16.70 -6.92
CA SER A 21 27.58 -16.08 -5.69
C SER A 21 27.45 -14.55 -5.67
N HIS A 22 26.96 -13.92 -6.74
CA HIS A 22 26.86 -12.46 -6.82
C HIS A 22 25.44 -11.98 -7.19
N ILE A 23 24.44 -12.53 -6.49
CA ILE A 23 23.15 -11.84 -6.37
C ILE A 23 23.40 -10.63 -5.47
N PRO A 24 23.26 -9.38 -5.97
CA PRO A 24 23.31 -8.22 -5.09
C PRO A 24 22.22 -8.38 -4.03
N PRO A 25 22.42 -7.93 -2.77
CA PRO A 25 21.40 -7.98 -1.75
C PRO A 25 20.31 -6.94 -2.06
N ALA A 26 19.58 -7.13 -3.15
CA ALA A 26 18.24 -6.63 -3.30
C ALA A 26 17.40 -7.43 -2.30
N LEU A 27 17.41 -6.96 -1.05
CA LEU A 27 16.39 -7.16 -0.04
C LEU A 27 15.67 -8.51 -0.23
N THR A 28 16.35 -9.60 0.08
CA THR A 28 15.64 -10.85 0.34
C THR A 28 14.84 -10.58 1.61
N ILE A 29 13.62 -10.07 1.42
CA ILE A 29 12.63 -9.93 2.46
C ILE A 29 12.36 -11.37 2.89
N VAL A 30 13.08 -11.82 3.92
CA VAL A 30 12.67 -12.98 4.68
C VAL A 30 11.44 -12.50 5.45
N ASP A 31 10.29 -12.60 4.80
CA ASP A 31 9.01 -12.44 5.46
C ASP A 31 8.80 -13.69 6.29
N THR A 32 8.89 -13.54 7.61
CA THR A 32 8.44 -14.57 8.52
C THR A 32 6.92 -14.70 8.30
N PRO A 33 6.40 -15.87 7.88
CA PRO A 33 5.05 -15.98 7.31
C PRO A 33 3.93 -15.43 8.22
N GLY A 34 4.04 -15.59 9.54
CA GLY A 34 3.01 -15.12 10.48
C GLY A 34 2.92 -13.60 10.67
N ASP A 35 3.98 -12.85 10.36
CA ASP A 35 3.99 -11.38 10.53
C ASP A 35 3.45 -10.67 9.28
N SER A 36 3.69 -11.25 8.10
CA SER A 36 3.13 -10.77 6.83
C SER A 36 1.62 -11.04 6.76
N GLU A 37 1.17 -12.22 7.20
CA GLU A 37 -0.27 -12.56 7.30
C GLU A 37 -1.06 -11.57 8.16
N SER A 38 -0.47 -11.11 9.28
CA SER A 38 -1.12 -10.11 10.14
C SER A 38 -1.23 -8.76 9.44
N PHE A 39 -0.16 -8.28 8.82
CA PHE A 39 -0.17 -7.01 8.08
C PHE A 39 -1.12 -7.06 6.87
N GLU A 40 -1.10 -8.14 6.09
CA GLU A 40 -2.03 -8.34 4.98
C GLU A 40 -3.48 -8.28 5.45
N HIS A 41 -3.82 -8.95 6.56
CA HIS A 41 -5.15 -8.93 7.15
C HIS A 41 -5.61 -7.51 7.54
N TYR A 42 -4.78 -6.73 8.23
CA TYR A 42 -5.14 -5.35 8.60
C TYR A 42 -5.22 -4.43 7.38
N SER A 43 -4.34 -4.63 6.39
CA SER A 43 -4.35 -3.84 5.15
C SER A 43 -5.59 -4.11 4.30
N GLU A 44 -6.02 -5.38 4.18
CA GLU A 44 -7.26 -5.74 3.48
C GLU A 44 -8.47 -5.14 4.19
N ARG A 45 -8.51 -5.23 5.53
CA ARG A 45 -9.58 -4.64 6.34
C ARG A 45 -9.64 -3.12 6.20
N LEU A 46 -8.50 -2.44 6.20
CA LEU A 46 -8.41 -1.00 6.00
C LEU A 46 -8.98 -0.60 4.63
N VAL A 47 -8.55 -1.27 3.56
CA VAL A 47 -9.04 -0.98 2.19
C VAL A 47 -10.54 -1.22 2.08
N ARG A 48 -11.04 -2.33 2.65
CA ARG A 48 -12.47 -2.64 2.68
C ARG A 48 -13.28 -1.55 3.39
N HIS A 49 -12.82 -1.11 4.55
CA HIS A 49 -13.53 -0.10 5.34
C HIS A 49 -13.43 1.30 4.74
N LEU A 50 -12.31 1.67 4.10
CA LEU A 50 -12.25 2.93 3.35
C LEU A 50 -13.28 2.95 2.22
N PHE A 51 -13.44 1.83 1.52
CA PHE A 51 -14.44 1.71 0.47
C PHE A 51 -15.86 1.82 1.03
N GLU A 52 -16.15 1.11 2.12
CA GLU A 52 -17.46 1.16 2.78
C GLU A 52 -17.77 2.56 3.33
N ALA A 53 -16.82 3.20 4.00
CA ALA A 53 -16.94 4.59 4.47
C ALA A 53 -17.22 5.54 3.30
N GLY A 54 -16.55 5.37 2.16
CA GLY A 54 -16.82 6.14 0.95
C GLY A 54 -18.26 5.99 0.45
N LEU A 55 -18.80 4.75 0.46
CA LEU A 55 -20.20 4.49 0.10
C LEU A 55 -21.17 5.13 1.09
N GLN A 56 -20.91 5.00 2.39
CA GLN A 56 -21.75 5.59 3.44
C GLN A 56 -21.77 7.12 3.34
N LEU A 57 -20.61 7.76 3.16
CA LEU A 57 -20.51 9.20 2.97
C LEU A 57 -21.24 9.68 1.71
N GLN A 58 -21.22 8.90 0.63
CA GLN A 58 -21.98 9.22 -0.58
C GLN A 58 -23.50 9.21 -0.33
N VAL A 59 -24.00 8.29 0.49
CA VAL A 59 -25.41 8.26 0.92
C VAL A 59 -25.72 9.46 1.81
N LEU A 60 -24.88 9.77 2.78
CA LEU A 60 -25.08 10.92 3.68
C LEU A 60 -25.04 12.25 2.93
N ARG A 61 -24.19 12.37 1.90
CA ARG A 61 -24.17 13.53 1.00
C ARG A 61 -25.53 13.79 0.35
N ALA A 62 -26.26 12.75 -0.06
CA ALA A 62 -27.59 12.91 -0.63
C ALA A 62 -28.60 13.50 0.37
N ILE A 63 -28.42 13.24 1.68
CA ILE A 63 -29.22 13.84 2.74
C ILE A 63 -28.85 15.33 2.91
N PHE A 64 -27.56 15.68 2.90
CA PHE A 64 -27.15 17.07 3.01
C PHE A 64 -27.52 17.92 1.78
N ASP A 65 -27.46 17.34 0.58
CA ASP A 65 -27.78 18.02 -0.69
C ASP A 65 -29.31 18.08 -0.96
N GLY A 66 -30.11 17.33 -0.17
CA GLY A 66 -31.56 17.23 -0.31
C GLY A 66 -32.31 18.48 0.14
N HIS A 67 -33.08 19.10 -0.76
CA HIS A 67 -33.92 20.28 -0.46
C HIS A 67 -35.10 19.99 0.48
N HIS A 68 -35.37 18.70 0.77
CA HIS A 68 -36.45 18.25 1.64
C HIS A 68 -35.97 17.65 2.97
N SER A 69 -34.66 17.69 3.23
CA SER A 69 -34.10 17.14 4.46
C SER A 69 -34.50 18.01 5.66
N THR A 70 -35.01 17.36 6.69
CA THR A 70 -35.38 18.05 7.92
C THR A 70 -34.12 18.36 8.75
N PRO A 71 -34.18 19.32 9.68
CA PRO A 71 -33.09 19.55 10.63
C PRO A 71 -32.72 18.31 11.45
N ASP A 72 -33.67 17.41 11.70
CA ASP A 72 -33.41 16.13 12.35
C ASP A 72 -32.59 15.19 11.46
N ASP A 73 -32.92 15.11 10.18
CA ASP A 73 -32.17 14.29 9.21
C ASP A 73 -30.72 14.75 9.09
N ILE A 74 -30.49 16.07 9.06
CA ILE A 74 -29.16 16.67 8.99
C ILE A 74 -28.35 16.37 10.26
N ARG A 75 -28.97 16.43 11.44
CA ARG A 75 -28.32 16.07 12.72
C ARG A 75 -27.96 14.59 12.77
N ALA A 76 -28.89 13.73 12.38
CA ALA A 76 -28.66 12.28 12.33
C ALA A 76 -27.55 11.93 11.33
N ALA A 77 -27.54 12.58 10.16
CA ALA A 77 -26.48 12.43 9.17
C ALA A 77 -25.12 12.90 9.71
N GLY A 78 -25.09 14.02 10.44
CA GLY A 78 -23.86 14.50 11.09
C GLY A 78 -23.32 13.53 12.14
N ALA A 79 -24.18 12.94 12.97
CA ALA A 79 -23.78 11.90 13.91
C ALA A 79 -23.24 10.65 13.21
N ALA A 80 -23.86 10.25 12.09
CA ALA A 80 -23.40 9.14 11.28
C ALA A 80 -22.02 9.40 10.66
N VAL A 81 -21.76 10.62 10.15
CA VAL A 81 -20.41 11.01 9.68
C VAL A 81 -19.39 10.87 10.83
N GLY A 82 -19.74 11.32 12.04
CA GLY A 82 -18.88 11.16 13.22
C GLY A 82 -18.47 9.71 13.46
N GLY A 83 -19.43 8.79 13.46
CA GLY A 83 -19.16 7.35 13.62
C GLY A 83 -18.24 6.78 12.54
N VAL A 84 -18.46 7.15 11.27
CA VAL A 84 -17.59 6.72 10.17
C VAL A 84 -16.13 7.18 10.37
N LEU A 85 -15.93 8.41 10.86
CA LEU A 85 -14.59 8.94 11.12
C LEU A 85 -13.92 8.25 12.31
N GLU A 86 -14.67 7.93 13.37
CA GLU A 86 -14.16 7.19 14.53
C GLU A 86 -13.74 5.75 14.16
N ASP A 87 -14.52 5.08 13.32
CA ASP A 87 -14.20 3.73 12.82
C ASP A 87 -12.93 3.74 11.96
N LEU A 88 -12.79 4.74 11.08
CA LEU A 88 -11.60 4.91 10.25
C LEU A 88 -10.34 5.19 11.09
N ASP A 89 -10.42 6.04 12.11
CA ASP A 89 -9.28 6.31 13.01
C ASP A 89 -8.80 5.03 13.71
N THR A 90 -9.75 4.22 14.20
CA THR A 90 -9.44 2.94 14.85
C THR A 90 -8.70 1.99 13.91
N LEU A 91 -9.16 1.86 12.66
CA LEU A 91 -8.54 0.98 11.67
C LEU A 91 -7.17 1.44 11.20
N ILE A 92 -6.97 2.75 11.07
CA ILE A 92 -5.66 3.32 10.75
C ILE A 92 -4.68 2.96 11.87
N ARG A 93 -5.07 3.17 13.14
CA ARG A 93 -4.23 2.85 14.30
C ARG A 93 -3.91 1.35 14.39
N ASP A 94 -4.89 0.48 14.15
CA ASP A 94 -4.66 -0.98 14.12
C ASP A 94 -3.66 -1.38 13.03
N THR A 95 -3.77 -0.77 11.85
CA THR A 95 -2.86 -1.02 10.73
C THR A 95 -1.45 -0.49 11.02
N GLU A 96 -1.33 0.69 11.63
CA GLU A 96 -0.05 1.26 12.07
C GLU A 96 0.61 0.36 13.13
N LEU A 97 -0.14 -0.14 14.11
CA LEU A 97 0.37 -1.06 15.13
C LEU A 97 0.85 -2.38 14.51
N ALA A 98 0.13 -2.91 13.52
CA ALA A 98 0.56 -4.08 12.77
C ALA A 98 1.88 -3.83 12.02
N MET A 99 1.99 -2.67 11.35
CA MET A 99 3.20 -2.28 10.62
C MET A 99 4.40 -2.09 11.57
N LEU A 100 4.21 -1.45 12.73
CA LEU A 100 5.25 -1.29 13.74
C LEU A 100 5.72 -2.64 14.30
N THR A 101 4.79 -3.58 14.49
CA THR A 101 5.10 -4.94 14.94
C THR A 101 5.96 -5.67 13.91
N LEU A 102 5.62 -5.56 12.62
CA LEU A 102 6.39 -6.13 11.52
C LEU A 102 7.82 -5.53 11.47
N ILE A 103 7.95 -4.20 11.58
CA ILE A 103 9.24 -3.50 11.58
C ILE A 103 10.10 -3.93 12.76
N LYS A 104 9.53 -3.98 13.96
CA LYS A 104 10.25 -4.35 15.19
C LYS A 104 10.80 -5.77 15.13
N ARG A 105 10.05 -6.71 14.58
CA ARG A 105 10.49 -8.11 14.40
C ARG A 105 11.56 -8.25 13.32
N ARG A 106 11.51 -7.43 12.27
CA ARG A 106 12.57 -7.38 11.24
C ARG A 106 13.89 -6.78 11.73
N SER A 107 13.84 -5.92 12.74
CA SER A 107 15.03 -5.28 13.34
C SER A 107 15.70 -6.08 14.47
N SER A 108 15.12 -7.22 14.86
CA SER A 108 15.63 -8.12 15.91
C SER A 108 16.34 -9.32 15.31
#